data_AF-A0A9E0UBU1-F1
#
_entry.id   AF-A0A9E0UBU1-F1
#
_cell.length_a   1.000
_cell.length_b   1.000
_cell.length_c   1.000
_cell.angle_alpha   90.00
_cell.angle_beta   90.00
_cell.angle_gamma   90.00
#
_symmetry.space_group_name_H-M   'P 1'
#
loop_
_entity.id
_entity.type
_entity.pdbx_description
1 polymer ?
#
loop_
_entity_poly.entity_id
_entity_poly.type
_entity_poly.pdbx_seq_one_letter_code
_entity_poly.pdbx_strand_id
1 'polypeptide(L)'
;MKPASTELQFEYHWRAGSMPPPHHYAYSITGSSAGRCRIVFVAGYAMENTPTWIEEFDIDPDACAALQQALTESRAWQRDWTEVESHAVGGSLRNFVFEEGGRRIEIPAQLGADDRQVIPMLENAVEALVPEAIWQTLRARHQEYKKTAGDD
;
A
#
# COMPACT_ATOMS: atom_id res chain seq x y z
N MET A 1 -16.76 -5.09 30.08
CA MET A 1 -17.18 -4.64 28.74
C MET A 1 -15.92 -4.55 27.89
N LYS A 2 -15.74 -5.41 26.88
CA LYS A 2 -14.69 -5.17 25.88
C LYS A 2 -15.11 -3.92 25.10
N PRO A 3 -14.26 -2.91 24.87
CA PRO A 3 -14.62 -1.82 23.97
C PRO A 3 -15.03 -2.45 22.64
N ALA A 4 -16.07 -1.92 21.99
CA ALA A 4 -16.35 -2.25 20.60
C ALA A 4 -15.05 -1.93 19.85
N SER A 5 -14.34 -2.97 19.38
CA SER A 5 -13.15 -2.79 18.57
C SER A 5 -13.60 -2.00 17.35
N THR A 6 -13.20 -0.73 17.32
CA THR A 6 -13.48 0.15 16.22
C THR A 6 -12.85 -0.45 14.97
N GLU A 7 -13.61 -0.53 13.88
CA GLU A 7 -13.08 -1.03 12.62
C GLU A 7 -12.04 -0.05 12.07
N LEU A 8 -10.85 -0.56 11.75
CA LEU A 8 -9.79 0.18 11.06
C LEU A 8 -9.95 -0.05 9.57
N GLN A 9 -10.30 0.99 8.84
CA GLN A 9 -10.24 1.03 7.38
C GLN A 9 -8.87 1.55 6.97
N PHE A 10 -8.33 0.98 5.89
CA PHE A 10 -7.07 1.42 5.34
C PHE A 10 -7.09 1.38 3.82
N GLU A 11 -6.36 2.32 3.24
CA GLU A 11 -6.09 2.40 1.82
C GLU A 11 -4.62 2.74 1.65
N TYR A 12 -3.93 1.91 0.89
CA TYR A 12 -2.53 2.08 0.58
C TYR A 12 -2.36 2.07 -0.92
N HIS A 13 -1.65 3.05 -1.44
CA HIS A 13 -1.28 3.11 -2.85
C HIS A 13 0.22 3.14 -2.93
N TRP A 14 0.79 2.30 -3.78
CA TRP A 14 2.19 2.33 -4.12
C TRP A 14 2.36 2.39 -5.62
N ARG A 15 3.28 3.22 -6.07
CA ARG A 15 3.62 3.40 -7.47
C ARG A 15 5.13 3.40 -7.60
N ALA A 16 5.63 2.55 -8.48
CA ALA A 16 7.04 2.58 -8.83
C ALA A 16 7.43 3.94 -9.40
N GLY A 17 8.65 4.39 -9.10
CA GLY A 17 9.23 5.56 -9.76
C GLY A 17 9.29 5.39 -11.28
N SER A 18 9.60 6.46 -11.99
CA SER A 18 9.72 6.44 -13.46
C SER A 18 10.72 5.38 -13.91
N MET A 19 10.18 4.26 -14.41
CA MET A 19 10.93 3.17 -15.02
C MET A 19 10.57 3.07 -16.49
N PRO A 20 11.51 2.65 -17.37
CA PRO A 20 11.15 2.33 -18.74
C PRO A 20 10.10 1.21 -18.74
N PRO A 21 9.07 1.28 -19.59
CA PRO A 21 8.23 0.11 -19.83
C PRO A 21 9.10 -1.07 -20.29
N PRO A 22 8.73 -2.32 -19.97
CA PRO A 22 7.54 -2.77 -19.24
C PRO A 22 7.75 -2.88 -17.71
N HIS A 23 8.75 -2.20 -17.14
CA HIS A 23 9.16 -2.41 -15.74
C HIS A 23 8.36 -1.60 -14.72
N HIS A 24 7.64 -0.56 -15.13
CA HIS A 24 6.79 0.22 -14.24
C HIS A 24 5.60 -0.62 -13.77
N TYR A 25 5.25 -0.52 -12.49
CA TYR A 25 4.02 -1.10 -11.94
C TYR A 25 3.52 -0.27 -10.77
N ALA A 26 2.25 -0.42 -10.44
CA ALA A 26 1.63 0.18 -9.27
C ALA A 26 0.72 -0.85 -8.62
N TYR A 27 0.48 -0.72 -7.32
CA TYR A 27 -0.55 -1.51 -6.66
C TYR A 27 -1.23 -0.69 -5.57
N SER A 28 -2.47 -1.03 -5.29
CA SER A 28 -3.21 -0.49 -4.16
C SER A 28 -3.83 -1.59 -3.33
N ILE A 29 -3.82 -1.42 -2.02
CA ILE A 29 -4.38 -2.34 -1.05
C ILE A 29 -5.45 -1.57 -0.29
N THR A 30 -6.69 -2.04 -0.33
CA THR A 30 -7.81 -1.39 0.34
C THR A 30 -8.59 -2.42 1.13
N GLY A 31 -9.02 -2.07 2.33
CA GLY A 31 -9.93 -2.91 3.09
C GLY A 31 -10.16 -2.43 4.51
N SER A 32 -10.66 -3.34 5.34
CA SER A 32 -10.95 -3.06 6.74
C SER A 32 -10.54 -4.22 7.63
N SER A 33 -10.21 -3.92 8.90
CA SER A 33 -9.80 -4.90 9.90
C SER A 33 -10.87 -5.94 10.25
N ALA A 34 -12.14 -5.70 9.88
CA ALA A 34 -13.25 -6.62 10.14
C ALA A 34 -13.86 -7.20 8.85
N GLY A 35 -13.30 -6.88 7.68
CA GLY A 35 -13.87 -7.22 6.38
C GLY A 35 -12.85 -7.84 5.41
N ARG A 36 -13.35 -8.12 4.21
CA ARG A 36 -12.54 -8.60 3.11
C ARG A 36 -11.72 -7.45 2.53
N CYS A 37 -10.46 -7.72 2.27
CA CYS A 37 -9.54 -6.80 1.62
C CYS A 37 -9.39 -7.15 0.15
N ARG A 38 -8.87 -6.17 -0.60
CA ARG A 38 -8.47 -6.37 -1.99
C ARG A 38 -7.13 -5.70 -2.26
N ILE A 39 -6.38 -6.33 -3.15
CA ILE A 39 -5.21 -5.74 -3.80
C ILE A 39 -5.50 -5.58 -5.29
N VAL A 40 -5.21 -4.39 -5.82
CA VAL A 40 -5.27 -4.09 -7.25
C VAL A 40 -3.85 -3.87 -7.73
N PHE A 41 -3.39 -4.65 -8.70
CA PHE A 41 -2.04 -4.57 -9.26
C PHE A 41 -2.11 -4.16 -10.73
N VAL A 42 -1.42 -3.10 -11.11
CA VAL A 42 -1.36 -2.57 -12.48
C VAL A 42 0.05 -2.76 -13.03
N ALA A 43 0.19 -3.64 -14.02
CA ALA A 43 1.47 -4.00 -14.63
C ALA A 43 1.83 -3.07 -15.78
N GLY A 44 2.21 -1.83 -15.45
CA GLY A 44 2.63 -0.81 -16.42
C GLY A 44 2.27 0.58 -15.96
N TYR A 45 2.43 1.56 -16.85
CA TYR A 45 1.74 2.84 -16.70
C TYR A 45 0.25 2.61 -16.94
N ALA A 46 -0.63 3.22 -16.14
CA ALA A 46 -2.07 3.10 -16.33
C ALA A 46 -2.48 3.73 -17.68
N MET A 47 -2.55 2.90 -18.72
CA MET A 47 -2.99 3.21 -20.07
C MET A 47 -4.10 2.24 -20.45
N GLU A 48 -4.80 2.51 -21.56
CA GLU A 48 -6.04 1.82 -21.96
C GLU A 48 -5.92 0.29 -22.13
N ASN A 49 -4.70 -0.26 -22.22
CA ASN A 49 -4.44 -1.69 -22.40
C ASN A 49 -3.50 -2.30 -21.34
N THR A 50 -3.29 -1.62 -20.20
CA THR A 50 -2.38 -2.12 -19.18
C THR A 50 -3.06 -3.19 -18.33
N PRO A 51 -2.49 -4.41 -18.23
CA PRO A 51 -3.10 -5.47 -17.46
C PRO A 51 -3.24 -5.05 -16.00
N THR A 52 -4.46 -5.22 -15.49
CA THR A 52 -4.82 -4.97 -14.09
C THR A 52 -5.33 -6.27 -13.48
N TRP A 53 -4.73 -6.68 -12.38
CA TRP A 53 -5.11 -7.89 -11.64
C TRP A 53 -5.67 -7.48 -10.29
N ILE A 54 -6.80 -8.08 -9.92
CA ILE A 54 -7.50 -7.80 -8.66
C ILE A 54 -7.60 -9.12 -7.92
N GLU A 55 -7.13 -9.15 -6.69
CA GLU A 55 -7.23 -10.33 -5.82
C GLU A 55 -7.85 -9.89 -4.50
N GLU A 56 -8.78 -10.68 -3.99
CA GLU A 56 -9.44 -10.45 -2.71
C GLU A 56 -8.92 -11.44 -1.67
N PHE A 57 -8.82 -11.01 -0.42
CA PHE A 57 -8.31 -11.83 0.67
C PHE A 57 -8.89 -11.41 2.02
N ASP A 58 -8.86 -12.35 2.96
CA ASP A 58 -9.17 -12.10 4.35
C ASP A 58 -7.87 -11.78 5.11
N ILE A 59 -7.92 -10.79 6.01
CA ILE A 59 -6.75 -10.38 6.78
C ILE A 59 -6.44 -11.41 7.86
N ASP A 60 -5.17 -11.79 7.97
CA ASP A 60 -4.70 -12.57 9.12
C ASP A 60 -4.76 -11.74 10.42
N PRO A 61 -5.37 -12.24 11.50
CA PRO A 61 -5.52 -11.47 12.73
C PRO A 61 -4.18 -11.02 13.36
N ASP A 62 -3.09 -11.77 13.16
CA ASP A 62 -1.75 -11.40 13.62
C ASP A 62 -1.20 -10.23 12.80
N ALA A 63 -1.38 -10.27 11.47
CA ALA A 63 -1.02 -9.15 10.59
C ALA A 63 -1.83 -7.88 10.90
N CYS A 64 -3.12 -8.03 11.20
CA CYS A 64 -3.97 -6.93 11.64
C CYS A 64 -3.50 -6.33 12.97
N ALA A 65 -3.07 -7.16 13.92
CA ALA A 65 -2.51 -6.70 15.19
C ALA A 65 -1.17 -5.98 14.97
N ALA A 66 -0.32 -6.48 14.07
CA ALA A 66 0.94 -5.83 13.70
C ALA A 66 0.71 -4.44 13.07
N LEU A 67 -0.29 -4.28 12.20
CA LEU A 67 -0.65 -2.97 11.64
C LEU A 67 -1.10 -1.98 12.73
N GLN A 68 -1.98 -2.40 13.63
CA GLN A 68 -2.44 -1.54 14.74
C GLN A 68 -1.28 -1.16 15.67
N GLN A 69 -0.37 -2.09 15.92
CA GLN A 69 0.85 -1.83 16.69
C GLN A 69 1.73 -0.81 15.96
N ALA A 70 1.97 -0.97 14.66
CA ALA A 70 2.76 -0.03 13.86
C ALA A 70 2.15 1.38 13.85
N LEU A 71 0.82 1.52 13.75
CA LEU A 71 0.12 2.82 13.85
C LEU A 71 0.30 3.46 15.25
N THR A 72 0.32 2.64 16.29
CA THR A 72 0.51 3.09 17.67
C THR A 72 1.96 3.54 17.91
N GLU A 73 2.94 2.73 17.51
CA GLU A 73 4.37 3.01 17.68
C GLU A 73 4.85 4.21 16.85
N SER A 74 4.35 4.32 15.61
CA SER A 74 4.59 5.50 14.78
C SER A 74 3.88 6.75 15.30
N ARG A 75 3.00 6.61 16.29
CA ARG A 75 2.09 7.68 16.76
C ARG A 75 1.36 8.34 15.59
N ALA A 76 0.96 7.56 14.58
CA ALA A 76 0.42 8.07 13.33
C ALA A 76 -0.80 8.99 13.52
N TRP A 77 -1.63 8.70 14.52
CA TRP A 77 -2.81 9.50 14.89
C TRP A 77 -2.49 10.83 15.59
N GLN A 78 -1.27 10.99 16.10
CA GLN A 78 -0.82 12.20 16.83
C GLN A 78 0.13 13.06 16.00
N ARG A 79 0.48 12.61 14.79
CA ARG A 79 1.39 13.30 13.89
C ARG A 79 0.61 14.20 12.94
N ASP A 80 1.14 15.40 12.75
CA ASP A 80 0.71 16.31 11.68
C ASP A 80 1.48 15.96 10.41
N TRP A 81 0.90 15.08 9.60
CA TRP A 81 1.45 14.68 8.31
C TRP A 81 1.42 15.85 7.33
N THR A 82 2.57 16.49 7.15
CA THR A 82 2.72 17.60 6.23
C THR A 82 3.41 17.13 4.97
N GLU A 83 2.74 17.25 3.83
CA GLU A 83 3.37 17.02 2.53
C GLU A 83 4.46 18.07 2.32
N VAL A 84 5.66 17.62 2.02
CA VAL A 84 6.76 18.51 1.64
C VAL A 84 6.94 18.46 0.12
N GLU A 85 6.98 19.62 -0.53
CA GLU A 85 7.39 19.72 -1.93
C GLU A 85 8.85 19.27 -2.07
N SER A 86 9.07 18.00 -2.38
CA SER A 86 10.38 17.48 -2.73
C SER A 86 10.49 17.41 -4.25
N HIS A 87 11.38 18.23 -4.81
CA HIS A 87 11.75 18.24 -6.23
C HIS A 87 12.46 16.94 -6.71
N ALA A 88 12.39 15.86 -5.94
CA ALA A 88 12.95 14.56 -6.28
C ALA A 88 12.08 13.87 -7.33
N VAL A 89 12.28 14.25 -8.60
CA VAL A 89 11.67 13.61 -9.76
C VAL A 89 12.31 12.22 -9.92
N GLY A 90 11.52 11.16 -9.71
CA GLY A 90 11.91 9.77 -10.05
C GLY A 90 11.83 8.73 -8.92
N GLY A 91 11.51 9.12 -7.69
CA GLY A 91 11.30 8.16 -6.59
C GLY A 91 9.95 7.43 -6.69
N SER A 92 9.84 6.24 -6.07
CA SER A 92 8.54 5.60 -5.88
C SER A 92 7.64 6.48 -5.02
N LEU A 93 6.36 6.56 -5.40
CA LEU A 93 5.34 7.28 -4.66
C LEU A 93 4.52 6.27 -3.88
N ARG A 94 4.13 6.66 -2.67
CA ARG A 94 3.31 5.82 -1.79
C ARG A 94 2.34 6.70 -1.03
N ASN A 95 1.11 6.29 -0.81
CA ASN A 95 0.15 7.08 -0.05
C ASN A 95 -0.57 6.15 0.91
N PHE A 96 -0.74 6.58 2.16
CA PHE A 96 -1.54 5.83 3.13
C PHE A 96 -2.72 6.66 3.58
N VAL A 97 -3.87 6.04 3.69
CA VAL A 97 -5.05 6.59 4.32
C VAL A 97 -5.51 5.58 5.35
N PHE A 98 -5.66 6.02 6.60
CA PHE A 98 -6.20 5.20 7.68
C PHE A 98 -7.42 5.89 8.27
N GLU A 99 -8.46 5.12 8.55
CA GLU A 99 -9.67 5.61 9.20
C GLU A 99 -10.10 4.66 10.33
N GLU A 100 -10.23 5.19 11.54
CA GLU A 100 -10.67 4.44 12.71
C GLU A 100 -11.59 5.33 13.56
N GLY A 101 -12.83 4.91 13.77
CA GLY A 101 -13.74 5.57 14.73
C GLY A 101 -14.11 6.99 14.37
N GLY A 102 -14.21 7.27 13.07
CA GLY A 102 -14.47 8.61 12.53
C GLY A 102 -13.25 9.54 12.53
N ARG A 103 -12.06 9.06 12.92
CA ARG A 103 -10.80 9.77 12.69
C ARG A 103 -10.18 9.25 11.42
N ARG A 104 -9.81 10.15 10.51
CA ARG A 104 -9.07 9.84 9.28
C ARG A 104 -7.73 10.54 9.29
N ILE A 105 -6.67 9.81 8.99
CA ILE A 105 -5.33 10.37 8.72
C ILE A 105 -4.93 10.02 7.30
N GLU A 106 -4.24 10.94 6.66
CA GLU A 106 -3.65 10.78 5.33
C GLU A 106 -2.16 11.05 5.44
N ILE A 107 -1.37 10.07 5.02
CA ILE A 107 0.09 10.11 5.03
C ILE A 107 0.53 10.29 3.57
N PRO A 108 0.94 11.52 3.18
CA PRO A 108 1.28 11.84 1.81
C PRO A 108 2.54 11.13 1.35
N ALA A 109 2.75 11.10 0.04
CA ALA A 109 3.87 10.42 -0.58
C ALA A 109 5.23 11.04 -0.29
N GLN A 110 5.25 12.35 -0.05
CA GLN A 110 6.47 13.08 0.22
C GLN A 110 6.43 13.68 1.62
N LEU A 111 7.28 13.13 2.47
CA LEU A 111 7.43 13.54 3.86
C LEU A 111 8.82 14.10 4.11
N GLY A 112 8.89 14.97 5.13
CA GLY A 112 10.14 15.48 5.70
C GLY A 112 11.03 14.35 6.24
N ALA A 113 12.31 14.67 6.45
CA ALA A 113 13.32 13.66 6.85
C ALA A 113 12.99 12.94 8.18
N ASP A 114 12.36 13.65 9.12
CA ASP A 114 11.98 13.12 10.45
C ASP A 114 10.91 12.01 10.35
N ASP A 115 9.90 12.21 9.49
CA ASP A 115 8.80 11.27 9.32
C ASP A 115 9.12 10.12 8.35
N ARG A 116 10.21 10.22 7.57
CA ARG A 116 10.64 9.12 6.67
C ARG A 116 11.00 7.84 7.41
N GLN A 117 11.38 7.91 8.68
CA GLN A 117 11.82 6.75 9.45
C GLN A 117 10.67 5.80 9.81
N VAL A 118 9.43 6.30 9.94
CA VAL A 118 8.27 5.48 10.31
C VAL A 118 7.59 4.81 9.12
N ILE A 119 7.83 5.32 7.91
CA ILE A 119 7.24 4.78 6.67
C ILE A 119 7.59 3.32 6.41
N PRO A 120 8.85 2.85 6.44
CA PRO A 120 9.14 1.45 6.14
C PRO A 120 8.42 0.50 7.11
N MET A 121 8.15 0.94 8.34
CA MET A 121 7.39 0.17 9.33
C MET A 121 5.91 0.06 8.94
N LEU A 122 5.28 1.18 8.54
CA LEU A 122 3.89 1.18 8.08
C LEU A 122 3.70 0.44 6.75
N GLU A 123 4.63 0.62 5.81
CA GLU A 123 4.67 -0.08 4.52
C GLU A 123 4.73 -1.60 4.74
N ASN A 124 5.71 -2.07 5.52
CA ASN A 124 5.85 -3.49 5.82
C ASN A 124 4.60 -4.07 6.49
N ALA A 125 4.01 -3.34 7.44
CA ALA A 125 2.82 -3.79 8.13
C ALA A 125 1.60 -3.90 7.20
N VAL A 126 1.42 -2.96 6.25
CA VAL A 126 0.32 -3.03 5.27
C VAL A 126 0.57 -4.11 4.22
N GLU A 127 1.79 -4.28 3.75
CA GLU A 127 2.14 -5.33 2.79
C GLU A 127 2.00 -6.74 3.39
N ALA A 128 2.26 -6.88 4.69
CA ALA A 128 2.08 -8.12 5.44
C ALA A 128 0.60 -8.54 5.59
N LEU A 129 -0.36 -7.62 5.38
CA LEU A 129 -1.79 -7.97 5.36
C LEU A 129 -2.14 -8.86 4.17
N VAL A 130 -1.41 -8.71 3.06
CA VAL A 130 -1.64 -9.48 1.84
C VAL A 130 -0.93 -10.82 1.98
N PRO A 131 -1.65 -11.96 1.89
CA PRO A 131 -1.05 -13.28 1.94
C PRO A 131 0.07 -13.45 0.92
N GLU A 132 1.18 -14.09 1.32
CA GLU A 132 2.33 -14.30 0.44
C GLU A 132 1.95 -15.03 -0.86
N ALA A 133 1.00 -15.96 -0.82
CA ALA A 133 0.50 -16.66 -2.00
C ALA A 133 -0.07 -15.71 -3.08
N ILE A 134 -0.73 -14.62 -2.66
CA ILE A 134 -1.26 -13.61 -3.57
C ILE A 134 -0.12 -12.79 -4.17
N TRP A 135 0.86 -12.41 -3.35
CA TRP A 135 2.08 -11.75 -3.84
C TRP A 135 2.81 -12.59 -4.88
N GLN A 136 2.99 -13.88 -4.63
CA GLN A 136 3.63 -14.80 -5.59
C GLN A 136 2.85 -14.86 -6.90
N THR A 137 1.51 -14.94 -6.83
CA THR A 137 0.63 -14.96 -8.00
C THR A 137 0.75 -13.69 -8.83
N LEU A 138 0.65 -12.51 -8.20
CA LEU A 138 0.76 -11.22 -8.87
C LEU A 138 2.14 -11.00 -9.49
N ARG A 139 3.21 -11.38 -8.76
CA ARG A 139 4.60 -11.28 -9.25
C ARG A 139 4.85 -12.22 -10.43
N ALA A 140 4.31 -13.43 -10.40
CA ALA A 140 4.40 -14.37 -11.52
C ALA A 140 3.71 -13.79 -12.77
N ARG A 141 2.47 -13.31 -12.63
CA ARG A 141 1.74 -12.65 -13.73
C ARG A 141 2.50 -11.44 -14.29
N HIS A 142 3.08 -10.61 -13.42
CA HIS A 142 3.90 -9.48 -13.83
C HIS A 142 5.17 -9.92 -14.57
N GLN A 143 5.82 -10.99 -14.13
CA GLN A 143 6.99 -11.53 -14.82
C GLN A 143 6.65 -12.06 -16.21
N GLU A 144 5.50 -12.71 -16.38
CA GLU A 144 5.02 -13.15 -17.69
C GLU A 144 4.72 -11.96 -18.60
N TYR A 145 4.01 -10.94 -18.10
CA TYR A 145 3.75 -9.72 -18.84
C TYR A 145 5.04 -9.04 -19.34
N LYS A 146 6.07 -8.97 -18.49
CA LYS A 146 7.37 -8.40 -18.88
C LYS A 146 8.06 -9.18 -20.00
N LYS A 147 7.88 -10.50 -20.06
CA LYS A 147 8.44 -11.32 -21.14
C LYS A 147 7.70 -11.06 -22.45
N THR A 148 6.37 -10.99 -22.40
CA THR A 148 5.56 -10.77 -23.61
C THR A 148 5.65 -9.33 -24.13
N ALA A 149 5.78 -8.34 -23.24
CA ALA A 149 5.90 -6.93 -23.60
C ALA A 149 7.33 -6.50 -23.97
N GLY A 150 8.33 -7.36 -23.70
CA GLY A 150 9.73 -7.12 -24.07
C GLY A 150 10.20 -7.87 -25.32
N ASP A 151 9.30 -8.64 -25.96
CA ASP A 151 9.57 -9.44 -27.17
C ASP A 151 8.95 -8.81 -28.44
N ASP A 152 8.37 -7.60 -28.33
CA ASP A 152 7.82 -6.82 -29.46
C ASP A 152 8.79 -5.72 -29.94
#